data_AF-A0A2K5EPE0-F1
#
_entry.id   AF-A0A2K5EPE0-F1
#
_cell.length_a   1.000
_cell.length_b   1.000
_cell.length_c   1.000
_cell.angle_alpha   90.00
_cell.angle_beta   90.00
_cell.angle_gamma   90.00
#
_symmetry.space_group_name_H-M   'P 1'
#
loop_
_entity.id
_entity.type
_entity.pdbx_description
1 polymer ?
#
loop_
_entity_poly.entity_id
_entity_poly.type
_entity_poly.pdbx_seq_one_letter_code
_entity_poly.pdbx_strand_id
1 'polypeptide(L)'
;MNGLSVYQIKVHRKYTGEDFDEDLRTVLRRSGCKNEKIAFIMDESNVLDSGFLERMNTLLANGEVPGLFEGDEYATLMTQCKEGAQKEGLMLDSHEELYKWFTSQVIRNLHVVFTMNPSSEGLKDRAATSPALFNRCVLNWFGDWSTEALYQVGKEFTSKMDLEKPNYIVPDYMPVVYDKLPQPPSHREAIVNSCVFVHQTLHQVGSVLKSTYKTQN
;
A
#
# COMPACT_ATOMS: atom_id res chain seq x y z
N MET A 1 4.77 -8.23 -13.08
CA MET A 1 4.09 -9.54 -13.04
C MET A 1 2.69 -9.48 -13.65
N ASN A 2 1.82 -8.50 -13.29
CA ASN A 2 0.44 -8.43 -13.82
C ASN A 2 0.20 -7.42 -14.96
N GLY A 3 1.25 -6.71 -15.42
CA GLY A 3 1.11 -5.71 -16.49
C GLY A 3 0.36 -4.43 -16.09
N LEU A 4 0.23 -4.15 -14.79
CA LEU A 4 -0.30 -2.87 -14.29
C LEU A 4 0.83 -1.83 -14.28
N SER A 5 0.54 -0.63 -14.76
CA SER A 5 1.42 0.52 -14.54
C SER A 5 1.23 1.05 -13.13
N VAL A 6 2.33 1.41 -12.46
CA VAL A 6 2.26 1.93 -11.10
C VAL A 6 2.15 3.45 -11.15
N TYR A 7 1.19 3.99 -10.42
CA TYR A 7 1.09 5.43 -10.14
C TYR A 7 1.25 5.67 -8.66
N GLN A 8 2.10 6.64 -8.29
CA GLN A 8 2.29 7.09 -6.93
C GLN A 8 2.29 8.61 -6.93
N ILE A 9 1.47 9.22 -6.08
CA ILE A 9 1.49 10.66 -5.87
C ILE A 9 2.82 11.06 -5.22
N LYS A 10 3.41 12.16 -5.72
CA LYS A 10 4.68 12.70 -5.24
C LYS A 10 4.43 13.92 -4.39
N VAL A 11 3.99 13.69 -3.16
CA VAL A 11 3.66 14.75 -2.23
C VAL A 11 4.93 15.51 -1.83
N HIS A 12 4.83 16.84 -1.81
CA HIS A 12 5.86 17.75 -1.35
C HIS A 12 5.26 18.84 -0.46
N ARG A 13 6.09 19.64 0.22
CA ARG A 13 5.64 20.64 1.21
C ARG A 13 4.57 21.64 0.70
N LYS A 14 4.54 21.92 -0.61
CA LYS A 14 3.57 22.84 -1.23
C LYS A 14 2.43 22.14 -1.95
N TYR A 15 2.25 20.84 -1.74
CA TYR A 15 1.26 20.05 -2.45
C TYR A 15 -0.12 20.34 -1.87
N THR A 16 -1.08 20.62 -2.75
CA THR A 16 -2.41 21.11 -2.43
C THR A 16 -3.48 20.12 -2.88
N GLY A 17 -4.73 20.37 -2.51
CA GLY A 17 -5.87 19.60 -3.02
C GLY A 17 -6.07 19.75 -4.53
N GLU A 18 -5.64 20.87 -5.13
CA GLU A 18 -5.73 21.07 -6.59
C GLU A 18 -4.72 20.18 -7.33
N ASP A 19 -3.50 20.05 -6.80
CA ASP A 19 -2.49 19.13 -7.33
C ASP A 19 -3.00 17.68 -7.28
N PHE A 20 -3.69 17.33 -6.18
CA PHE A 20 -4.32 16.02 -6.04
C PHE A 20 -5.45 15.78 -7.05
N ASP A 21 -6.27 16.80 -7.29
CA ASP A 21 -7.32 16.73 -8.31
C ASP A 21 -6.74 16.54 -9.71
N GLU A 22 -5.62 17.19 -10.02
CA GLU A 22 -4.92 16.98 -11.29
C GLU A 22 -4.34 15.55 -11.41
N ASP A 23 -3.72 15.03 -10.34
CA ASP A 23 -3.26 13.65 -10.27
C ASP A 23 -4.41 12.66 -10.49
N LEU A 24 -5.55 12.89 -9.83
CA LEU A 24 -6.76 12.06 -10.02
C LEU A 24 -7.29 12.14 -11.44
N ARG A 25 -7.42 13.34 -12.04
CA ARG A 25 -7.84 13.48 -13.44
C ARG A 25 -6.92 12.71 -14.38
N THR A 26 -5.62 12.77 -14.14
CA THR A 26 -4.61 12.07 -14.94
C THR A 26 -4.78 10.56 -14.86
N VAL A 27 -4.90 10.00 -13.65
CA VAL A 27 -5.10 8.56 -13.43
C VAL A 27 -6.43 8.07 -14.01
N LEU A 28 -7.50 8.85 -13.83
CA LEU A 28 -8.83 8.54 -14.35
C LEU A 28 -8.87 8.57 -15.88
N ARG A 29 -8.24 9.56 -16.53
CA ARG A 29 -8.14 9.60 -18.00
C ARG A 29 -7.34 8.42 -18.56
N ARG A 30 -6.23 8.05 -17.91
CA ARG A 30 -5.42 6.90 -18.34
C ARG A 30 -6.19 5.59 -18.21
N SER A 31 -6.87 5.37 -17.08
CA SER A 31 -7.64 4.14 -16.85
C SER A 31 -8.94 4.09 -17.67
N GLY A 32 -9.70 5.18 -17.69
CA GLY A 32 -11.03 5.26 -18.28
C GLY A 32 -11.07 5.56 -19.78
N CYS A 33 -10.13 6.35 -20.32
CA CYS A 33 -10.13 6.70 -21.75
C CYS A 33 -9.12 5.87 -22.57
N LYS A 34 -7.98 5.50 -21.98
CA LYS A 34 -6.90 4.78 -22.66
C LYS A 34 -6.88 3.28 -22.38
N ASN A 35 -7.83 2.78 -21.60
CA ASN A 35 -7.95 1.38 -21.18
C ASN A 35 -6.64 0.85 -20.52
N GLU A 36 -5.92 1.72 -19.82
CA GLU A 36 -4.66 1.37 -19.16
C GLU A 36 -4.93 0.79 -17.78
N LYS A 37 -4.39 -0.40 -17.48
CA LYS A 37 -4.49 -1.00 -16.15
C LYS A 37 -3.49 -0.35 -15.20
N ILE A 38 -3.97 0.27 -14.13
CA ILE A 38 -3.15 1.08 -13.21
C ILE A 38 -3.26 0.54 -11.79
N ALA A 39 -2.12 0.35 -11.14
CA ALA A 39 -2.00 0.21 -9.69
C ALA A 39 -1.70 1.60 -9.09
N PHE A 40 -2.72 2.25 -8.55
CA PHE A 40 -2.56 3.54 -7.87
C PHE A 40 -2.24 3.30 -6.40
N ILE A 41 -0.98 3.49 -6.01
CA ILE A 41 -0.51 3.28 -4.65
C ILE A 41 -0.51 4.62 -3.90
N MET A 42 -1.20 4.64 -2.76
CA MET A 42 -1.30 5.79 -1.88
C MET A 42 -0.92 5.39 -0.47
N ASP A 43 0.12 6.03 0.06
CA ASP A 43 0.55 5.84 1.45
C ASP A 43 -0.21 6.80 2.38
N GLU A 44 -0.46 6.38 3.62
CA GLU A 44 -1.11 7.23 4.63
C GLU A 44 -0.34 8.54 4.87
N SER A 45 0.98 8.52 4.76
CA SER A 45 1.83 9.70 4.93
C SER A 45 1.63 10.75 3.83
N ASN A 46 1.01 10.35 2.71
CA ASN A 46 0.69 11.23 1.59
C ASN A 46 -0.68 11.91 1.76
N VAL A 47 -1.48 11.54 2.77
CA VAL A 47 -2.78 12.14 3.05
C VAL A 47 -2.58 13.41 3.88
N LEU A 48 -2.60 14.57 3.22
CA LEU A 48 -2.35 15.87 3.88
C LEU A 48 -3.58 16.44 4.61
N ASP A 49 -4.78 16.18 4.10
CA ASP A 49 -6.03 16.67 4.68
C ASP A 49 -7.19 15.67 4.49
N SER A 50 -8.35 15.97 5.09
CA SER A 50 -9.55 15.13 5.01
C SER A 50 -10.20 15.11 3.63
N GLY A 51 -10.03 16.15 2.82
CA GLY A 51 -10.60 16.25 1.47
C GLY A 51 -10.02 15.20 0.52
N PHE A 52 -8.76 14.81 0.71
CA PHE A 52 -8.14 13.72 -0.06
C PHE A 52 -8.87 12.41 0.16
N LEU A 53 -9.16 12.09 1.43
CA LEU A 53 -9.86 10.87 1.79
C LEU A 53 -11.31 10.87 1.30
N GLU A 54 -11.98 12.02 1.29
CA GLU A 54 -13.35 12.14 0.77
C GLU A 54 -13.41 11.84 -0.74
N ARG A 55 -12.47 12.40 -1.52
CA ARG A 55 -12.35 12.13 -2.95
C ARG A 55 -12.05 10.65 -3.21
N MET A 56 -11.13 10.07 -2.45
CA MET A 56 -10.80 8.64 -2.56
C MET A 56 -11.95 7.74 -2.15
N ASN A 57 -12.71 8.10 -1.12
CA ASN A 57 -13.89 7.37 -0.68
C ASN A 57 -14.96 7.34 -1.78
N THR A 58 -15.19 8.47 -2.45
CA THR A 58 -16.15 8.56 -3.55
C THR A 58 -15.68 7.77 -4.77
N LEU A 59 -14.39 7.89 -5.11
CA LEU A 59 -13.76 7.12 -6.18
C LEU A 59 -13.86 5.60 -5.96
N LEU A 60 -13.57 5.13 -4.74
CA LEU A 60 -13.67 3.71 -4.39
C LEU A 60 -15.12 3.21 -4.36
N ALA A 61 -16.07 4.07 -4.00
CA ALA A 61 -17.47 3.71 -3.91
C ALA A 61 -18.13 3.62 -5.29
N ASN A 62 -17.85 4.59 -6.17
CA ASN A 62 -18.62 4.83 -7.39
C ASN A 62 -17.79 4.72 -8.69
N GLY A 63 -16.45 4.67 -8.60
CA GLY A 63 -15.57 4.74 -9.77
C GLY A 63 -15.40 6.14 -10.36
N GLU A 64 -15.90 7.17 -9.66
CA GLU A 64 -15.86 8.56 -10.10
C GLU A 64 -15.81 9.53 -8.91
N VAL A 65 -15.42 10.78 -9.18
CA VAL A 65 -15.40 11.86 -8.19
C VAL A 65 -16.25 13.02 -8.72
N PRO A 66 -17.43 13.30 -8.15
CA PRO A 66 -18.27 14.42 -8.56
C PRO A 66 -17.53 15.76 -8.48
N GLY A 67 -17.74 16.61 -9.47
CA GLY A 67 -17.09 17.92 -9.57
C GLY A 67 -15.59 17.89 -9.92
N LEU A 68 -15.00 16.71 -10.14
CA LEU A 68 -13.59 16.62 -10.56
C LEU A 68 -13.40 17.08 -12.02
N PHE A 69 -14.34 16.75 -12.90
CA PHE A 69 -14.35 17.15 -14.30
C PHE A 69 -15.49 18.13 -14.55
N GLU A 70 -15.17 19.41 -14.71
CA GLU A 70 -16.12 20.49 -14.98
C GLU A 70 -15.62 21.39 -16.11
N GLY A 71 -16.53 22.15 -16.74
CA GLY A 71 -16.19 23.11 -17.80
C GLY A 71 -15.37 22.48 -18.93
N ASP A 72 -14.21 23.08 -19.21
CA ASP A 72 -13.31 22.65 -20.29
C ASP A 72 -12.71 21.25 -20.05
N GLU A 73 -12.50 20.86 -18.78
CA GLU A 73 -11.99 19.53 -18.44
C GLU A 73 -12.99 18.43 -18.77
N TYR A 74 -14.28 18.71 -18.61
CA TYR A 74 -15.37 17.80 -18.97
C TYR A 74 -15.51 17.65 -20.48
N ALA A 75 -15.49 18.76 -21.24
CA ALA A 75 -15.54 18.70 -22.70
C ALA A 75 -14.35 17.92 -23.30
N THR A 76 -13.16 18.11 -22.73
CA THR A 76 -11.95 17.35 -23.09
C THR A 76 -12.10 15.87 -22.76
N LEU A 77 -12.65 15.55 -21.59
CA LEU A 77 -12.91 14.16 -21.20
C LEU A 77 -13.87 13.48 -22.18
N MET A 78 -14.98 14.12 -22.55
CA MET A 78 -15.97 13.55 -23.46
C MET A 78 -15.41 13.25 -24.84
N THR A 79 -14.53 14.12 -25.34
CA THR A 79 -13.81 13.89 -26.60
C THR A 79 -12.92 12.65 -26.50
N GLN A 80 -12.13 12.55 -25.43
CA GLN A 80 -11.25 11.38 -25.20
C GLN A 80 -12.04 10.08 -24.99
N CYS A 81 -13.17 10.14 -24.28
CA CYS A 81 -14.03 8.98 -24.08
C CYS A 81 -14.66 8.51 -25.39
N LYS A 82 -15.08 9.43 -26.26
CA LYS A 82 -15.63 9.08 -27.58
C LYS A 82 -14.60 8.36 -28.44
N GLU A 83 -13.36 8.87 -28.48
CA GLU A 83 -12.26 8.20 -29.17
C GLU A 83 -11.94 6.82 -28.59
N GLY A 84 -11.95 6.69 -27.26
CA GLY A 84 -11.73 5.42 -26.56
C GLY A 84 -12.82 4.39 -26.87
N ALA A 85 -14.09 4.79 -26.79
CA ALA A 85 -15.23 3.94 -27.09
C ALA A 85 -15.23 3.47 -28.56
N GLN A 86 -14.91 4.36 -29.50
CA GLN A 86 -14.78 4.01 -30.92
C GLN A 86 -13.67 2.99 -31.17
N LYS A 87 -12.53 3.08 -30.46
CA LYS A 87 -11.44 2.09 -30.54
C LYS A 87 -11.87 0.71 -30.02
N GLU A 88 -12.80 0.66 -29.06
CA GLU A 88 -13.44 -0.59 -28.60
C GLU A 88 -14.61 -1.04 -29.49
N GLY A 89 -14.91 -0.31 -30.57
CA GLY A 89 -16.00 -0.65 -31.51
C GLY A 89 -17.39 -0.24 -31.03
N LEU A 90 -17.49 0.61 -30.01
CA LEU A 90 -18.75 1.12 -29.48
C LEU A 90 -19.12 2.46 -30.14
N MET A 91 -20.41 2.60 -30.50
CA MET A 91 -20.98 3.87 -30.98
C MET A 91 -21.83 4.46 -29.86
N LEU A 92 -21.24 5.40 -29.13
CA LEU A 92 -21.89 6.14 -28.04
C LEU A 92 -22.05 7.59 -28.47
N ASP A 93 -23.29 8.09 -28.50
CA ASP A 93 -23.62 9.40 -29.06
C ASP A 93 -23.96 10.44 -27.99
N SER A 94 -24.48 10.00 -26.83
CA SER A 94 -24.80 10.90 -25.73
C SER A 94 -23.63 11.03 -24.74
N HIS A 95 -23.53 12.22 -24.11
CA HIS A 95 -22.52 12.46 -23.06
C HIS A 95 -22.77 11.58 -21.84
N GLU A 96 -24.04 11.27 -21.53
CA GLU A 96 -24.40 10.39 -20.42
C GLU A 96 -23.92 8.95 -20.64
N GLU A 97 -24.10 8.40 -21.85
CA GLU A 97 -23.60 7.07 -22.18
C GLU A 97 -22.07 7.01 -22.18
N LEU A 98 -21.41 8.04 -22.73
CA LEU A 98 -19.96 8.15 -22.70
C LEU A 98 -19.41 8.19 -21.28
N TYR A 99 -20.05 8.95 -20.40
CA TYR A 99 -19.64 9.06 -19.00
C TYR A 99 -19.86 7.74 -18.24
N LYS A 100 -21.01 7.06 -18.45
CA LYS A 100 -21.25 5.72 -17.88
C LYS A 100 -20.23 4.69 -18.37
N TRP A 101 -19.89 4.72 -19.66
CA TRP A 101 -18.84 3.86 -20.21
C TRP A 101 -17.50 4.17 -19.55
N PHE A 102 -17.12 5.45 -19.46
CA PHE A 102 -15.89 5.88 -18.79
C PHE A 102 -15.80 5.38 -17.34
N THR A 103 -16.84 5.58 -16.52
CA THR A 103 -16.88 5.10 -15.14
C THR A 103 -16.72 3.58 -15.07
N SER A 104 -17.33 2.82 -16.00
CA SER A 104 -17.15 1.37 -16.09
C SER A 104 -15.71 0.96 -16.42
N GLN A 105 -15.02 1.72 -17.28
CA GLN A 105 -13.62 1.49 -17.62
C GLN A 105 -12.69 1.79 -16.44
N VAL A 106 -12.96 2.87 -15.70
CA VAL A 106 -12.23 3.19 -14.48
C VAL A 106 -12.35 2.05 -13.46
N ILE A 107 -13.55 1.57 -13.17
CA ILE A 107 -13.79 0.47 -12.22
C ILE A 107 -13.03 -0.81 -12.64
N ARG A 108 -12.93 -1.09 -13.95
CA ARG A 108 -12.25 -2.27 -14.48
C ARG A 108 -10.72 -2.16 -14.41
N ASN A 109 -10.18 -0.97 -14.61
CA ASN A 109 -8.75 -0.78 -14.90
C ASN A 109 -7.97 -0.11 -13.77
N LEU A 110 -8.65 0.61 -12.87
CA LEU A 110 -8.02 1.29 -11.75
C LEU A 110 -8.04 0.42 -10.49
N HIS A 111 -6.85 0.10 -9.99
CA HIS A 111 -6.66 -0.65 -8.77
C HIS A 111 -5.97 0.23 -7.74
N VAL A 112 -6.75 0.69 -6.75
CA VAL A 112 -6.22 1.52 -5.66
C VAL A 112 -5.65 0.62 -4.57
N VAL A 113 -4.42 0.93 -4.14
CA VAL A 113 -3.71 0.23 -3.06
C VAL A 113 -3.37 1.26 -1.99
N PHE A 114 -4.01 1.13 -0.83
CA PHE A 114 -3.69 1.93 0.34
C PHE A 114 -2.69 1.21 1.24
N THR A 115 -1.62 1.90 1.63
CA THR A 115 -0.67 1.44 2.65
C THR A 115 -0.81 2.29 3.90
N MET A 116 -1.00 1.64 5.04
CA MET A 116 -1.21 2.29 6.34
C MET A 116 -0.49 1.50 7.43
N ASN A 117 0.05 2.20 8.41
CA ASN A 117 0.69 1.57 9.56
C ASN A 117 -0.35 1.35 10.67
N PRO A 118 -0.49 0.12 11.20
CA PRO A 118 -1.47 -0.18 12.24
C PRO A 118 -1.21 0.48 13.59
N SER A 119 -0.06 1.14 13.78
CA SER A 119 0.43 1.59 15.09
C SER A 119 -0.19 2.90 15.62
N SER A 120 -1.33 3.37 15.09
CA SER A 120 -1.96 4.62 15.54
C SER A 120 -3.43 4.47 15.96
N GLU A 121 -3.87 5.34 16.89
CA GLU A 121 -5.29 5.66 17.14
C GLU A 121 -6.03 6.05 15.84
N GLY A 122 -5.27 6.45 14.80
CA GLY A 122 -5.75 6.85 13.49
C GLY A 122 -6.45 5.75 12.68
N LEU A 123 -6.16 4.46 12.85
CA LEU A 123 -6.84 3.43 12.05
C LEU A 123 -8.37 3.44 12.27
N LYS A 124 -8.78 3.64 13.53
CA LYS A 124 -10.21 3.70 13.92
C LYS A 124 -10.86 4.99 13.43
N ASP A 125 -10.19 6.12 13.56
CA ASP A 125 -10.68 7.42 13.10
C ASP A 125 -10.81 7.47 11.57
N ARG A 126 -9.86 6.84 10.85
CA ARG A 126 -9.89 6.72 9.39
C ARG A 126 -10.95 5.75 8.90
N ALA A 127 -11.21 4.67 9.64
CA ALA A 127 -12.36 3.79 9.38
C ALA A 127 -13.70 4.52 9.51
N ALA A 128 -13.81 5.44 10.48
CA ALA A 128 -15.00 6.27 10.63
C ALA A 128 -15.15 7.32 9.52
N THR A 129 -14.03 7.90 9.06
CA THR A 129 -14.03 8.99 8.08
C THR A 129 -14.12 8.49 6.63
N SER A 130 -13.81 7.23 6.35
CA SER A 130 -13.76 6.70 4.97
C SER A 130 -14.24 5.24 4.88
N PRO A 131 -15.56 5.02 4.93
CA PRO A 131 -16.14 3.67 4.92
C PRO A 131 -15.79 2.84 3.69
N ALA A 132 -15.59 3.45 2.52
CA ALA A 132 -15.27 2.71 1.29
C ALA A 132 -13.88 2.04 1.37
N LEU A 133 -12.93 2.59 2.12
CA LEU A 133 -11.62 1.96 2.34
C LEU A 133 -11.74 0.57 2.96
N PHE A 134 -12.76 0.35 3.80
CA PHE A 134 -12.96 -0.91 4.50
C PHE A 134 -14.01 -1.79 3.82
N ASN A 135 -15.01 -1.19 3.16
CA ASN A 135 -16.11 -1.92 2.55
C ASN A 135 -15.89 -2.28 1.07
N ARG A 136 -14.99 -1.58 0.36
CA ARG A 136 -14.73 -1.79 -1.07
C ARG A 136 -13.34 -2.36 -1.36
N CYS A 137 -12.39 -2.20 -0.45
CA CYS A 137 -11.05 -2.77 -0.59
C CYS A 137 -10.94 -4.12 0.15
N VAL A 138 -10.05 -4.97 -0.34
CA VAL A 138 -9.63 -6.17 0.40
C VAL A 138 -8.59 -5.74 1.43
N LEU A 139 -8.92 -5.87 2.70
CA LEU A 139 -7.98 -5.60 3.79
C LEU A 139 -7.02 -6.77 3.92
N ASN A 140 -5.74 -6.52 3.69
CA ASN A 140 -4.67 -7.48 3.92
C ASN A 140 -3.78 -6.99 5.06
N TRP A 141 -3.78 -7.72 6.17
CA TRP A 141 -2.95 -7.40 7.33
C TRP A 141 -1.59 -8.07 7.19
N PHE A 142 -0.58 -7.30 6.78
CA PHE A 142 0.81 -7.78 6.74
C PHE A 142 1.38 -7.97 8.15
N GLY A 143 1.02 -7.09 9.08
CA GLY A 143 1.57 -7.07 10.44
C GLY A 143 3.09 -6.88 10.46
N ASP A 144 3.67 -7.16 11.61
CA ASP A 144 5.12 -7.23 11.76
C ASP A 144 5.67 -8.54 11.20
N TRP A 145 6.96 -8.56 10.87
CA TRP A 145 7.61 -9.78 10.41
C TRP A 145 7.62 -10.84 11.51
N SER A 146 7.19 -12.05 11.15
CA SER A 146 7.31 -13.21 12.03
C SER A 146 8.77 -13.56 12.30
N THR A 147 9.02 -14.30 13.39
CA THR A 147 10.36 -14.85 13.69
C THR A 147 10.91 -15.69 12.55
N GLU A 148 10.03 -16.43 11.86
CA GLU A 148 10.37 -17.19 10.66
C GLU A 148 10.82 -16.29 9.51
N ALA A 149 10.08 -15.21 9.22
CA ALA A 149 10.48 -14.26 8.18
C ALA A 149 11.82 -13.60 8.50
N LEU A 150 12.01 -13.14 9.75
CA LEU A 150 13.28 -12.56 10.22
C LEU A 150 14.44 -13.56 10.09
N TYR A 151 14.21 -14.82 10.47
CA TYR A 151 15.20 -15.88 10.35
C TYR A 151 15.57 -16.17 8.89
N GLN A 152 14.58 -16.33 8.00
CA GLN A 152 14.84 -16.61 6.58
C GLN A 152 15.58 -15.46 5.90
N VAL A 153 15.21 -14.22 6.20
CA VAL A 153 15.90 -13.04 5.68
C VAL A 153 17.35 -13.01 6.20
N GLY A 154 17.56 -13.22 7.50
CA GLY A 154 18.90 -13.29 8.07
C GLY A 154 19.75 -14.42 7.47
N LYS A 155 19.15 -15.59 7.22
CA LYS A 155 19.80 -16.73 6.56
C LYS A 155 20.21 -16.41 5.12
N GLU A 156 19.32 -15.78 4.35
CA GLU A 156 19.62 -15.37 2.97
C GLU A 156 20.74 -14.32 2.92
N PHE A 157 20.70 -13.29 3.77
CA PHE A 157 21.74 -12.27 3.84
C PHE A 157 23.09 -12.83 4.27
N THR A 158 23.09 -13.76 5.23
CA THR A 158 24.35 -14.36 5.70
C THR A 158 24.90 -15.39 4.73
N SER A 159 24.11 -15.99 3.83
CA SER A 159 24.54 -17.08 2.92
C SER A 159 25.81 -16.77 2.12
N LYS A 160 26.04 -15.50 1.77
CA LYS A 160 27.20 -15.04 1.00
C LYS A 160 28.43 -14.72 1.86
N MET A 161 28.30 -14.81 3.18
CA MET A 161 29.37 -14.56 4.14
C MET A 161 30.02 -15.86 4.57
N ASP A 162 31.33 -15.86 4.75
CA ASP A 162 32.06 -16.99 5.32
C ASP A 162 31.86 -17.03 6.84
N LEU A 163 30.86 -17.81 7.26
CA LEU A 163 30.48 -18.03 8.65
C LEU A 163 30.49 -19.51 9.02
N GLU A 164 31.06 -20.37 8.17
CA GLU A 164 31.14 -21.80 8.47
C GLU A 164 32.28 -22.06 9.46
N LYS A 165 31.96 -22.69 10.59
CA LYS A 165 32.96 -23.15 11.56
C LYS A 165 32.73 -24.63 11.85
N PRO A 166 33.51 -25.54 11.23
CA PRO A 166 33.34 -26.99 11.44
C PRO A 166 33.49 -27.42 12.90
N ASN A 167 34.30 -26.71 13.68
CA ASN A 167 34.54 -26.99 15.09
C ASN A 167 33.64 -26.16 16.03
N TYR A 168 32.49 -25.71 15.55
CA TYR A 168 31.51 -25.01 16.38
C TYR A 168 30.91 -25.96 17.41
N ILE A 169 30.96 -25.55 18.67
CA ILE A 169 30.36 -26.29 19.79
C ILE A 169 29.11 -25.55 20.20
N VAL A 170 27.97 -26.25 20.15
CA VAL A 170 26.69 -25.72 20.63
C VAL A 170 26.77 -25.61 22.16
N PRO A 171 26.48 -24.43 22.75
CA PRO A 171 26.45 -24.28 24.21
C PRO A 171 25.37 -25.15 24.87
N ASP A 172 25.57 -25.52 26.14
CA ASP A 172 24.57 -26.28 26.92
C ASP A 172 23.22 -25.56 27.00
N TYR A 173 23.24 -24.23 26.97
CA TYR A 173 22.05 -23.39 26.91
C TYR A 173 22.19 -22.35 25.80
N MET A 174 21.25 -22.37 24.86
CA MET A 174 21.12 -21.37 23.80
C MET A 174 19.65 -20.93 23.70
N PRO A 175 19.34 -19.62 23.83
CA PRO A 175 17.99 -19.14 23.65
C PRO A 175 17.57 -19.28 22.19
N VAL A 176 16.57 -20.12 21.92
CA VAL A 176 16.01 -20.32 20.59
C VAL A 176 14.81 -19.40 20.42
N VAL A 177 14.88 -18.53 19.42
CA VAL A 177 13.81 -17.56 19.09
C VAL A 177 13.03 -17.99 17.85
N TYR A 178 13.68 -18.73 16.96
CA TYR A 178 13.04 -19.37 15.84
C TYR A 178 12.70 -20.81 16.19
N ASP A 179 11.42 -21.12 16.38
CA ASP A 179 10.95 -22.42 16.90
C ASP A 179 11.33 -23.62 16.02
N LYS A 180 11.58 -23.41 14.72
CA LYS A 180 11.97 -24.46 13.77
C LYS A 180 13.48 -24.48 13.48
N LEU A 181 14.29 -23.94 14.39
CA LEU A 181 15.75 -23.97 14.28
C LEU A 181 16.24 -25.44 14.27
N PRO A 182 17.05 -25.88 13.28
CA PRO A 182 17.65 -27.20 13.30
C PRO A 182 18.50 -27.45 14.54
N GLN A 183 18.45 -28.67 15.08
CA GLN A 183 19.19 -29.07 16.28
C GLN A 183 20.03 -30.34 15.96
N PRO A 184 21.36 -30.32 16.13
CA PRO A 184 22.18 -29.17 16.55
C PRO A 184 22.30 -28.11 15.44
N PRO A 185 22.30 -26.80 15.78
CA PRO A 185 22.45 -25.74 14.78
C PRO A 185 23.90 -25.64 14.28
N SER A 186 24.06 -25.24 13.02
CA SER A 186 25.38 -24.83 12.52
C SER A 186 25.83 -23.49 13.13
N HIS A 187 27.11 -23.12 12.97
CA HIS A 187 27.60 -21.82 13.45
C HIS A 187 26.80 -20.66 12.84
N ARG A 188 26.48 -20.75 11.54
CA ARG A 188 25.68 -19.76 10.84
C ARG A 188 24.27 -19.66 11.39
N GLU A 189 23.60 -20.79 11.61
CA GLU A 189 22.24 -20.83 12.15
C GLU A 189 22.18 -20.25 13.57
N ALA A 190 23.22 -20.51 14.37
CA ALA A 190 23.37 -19.91 15.69
C ALA A 190 23.48 -18.37 15.60
N ILE A 191 24.30 -17.84 14.68
CA ILE A 191 24.43 -16.39 14.43
C ILE A 191 23.09 -15.79 14.00
N VAL A 192 22.41 -16.41 13.03
CA VAL A 192 21.12 -15.90 12.52
C VAL A 192 20.08 -15.88 13.63
N ASN A 193 19.98 -16.95 14.44
CA ASN A 193 19.08 -16.98 15.60
C ASN A 193 19.41 -15.87 16.62
N SER A 194 20.70 -15.60 16.87
CA SER A 194 21.12 -14.47 17.71
C SER A 194 20.71 -13.11 17.13
N CYS A 195 20.78 -12.92 15.81
CA CYS A 195 20.29 -11.68 15.18
C CYS A 195 18.78 -11.49 15.39
N VAL A 196 17.98 -12.55 15.24
CA VAL A 196 16.54 -12.50 15.51
C VAL A 196 16.27 -12.18 16.99
N PHE A 197 17.03 -12.77 17.91
CA PHE A 197 16.95 -12.45 19.35
C PHE A 197 17.24 -10.97 19.64
N VAL A 198 18.31 -10.41 19.06
CA VAL A 198 18.62 -8.98 19.21
C VAL A 198 17.49 -8.10 18.66
N HIS A 199 16.90 -8.45 17.52
CA HIS A 199 15.76 -7.72 16.98
C HIS A 199 14.56 -7.72 17.92
N GLN A 200 14.19 -8.88 18.48
CA GLN A 200 13.06 -8.98 19.41
C GLN A 200 13.28 -8.25 20.73
N THR A 201 14.49 -8.31 21.28
CA THR A 201 14.80 -7.61 22.54
C THR A 201 14.67 -6.10 22.37
N LEU A 202 15.09 -5.53 21.24
CA LEU A 202 14.85 -4.11 20.92
C LEU A 202 13.35 -3.78 20.84
N HIS A 203 12.54 -4.63 20.20
CA HIS A 203 11.10 -4.43 20.14
C HIS A 203 10.43 -4.47 21.52
N GLN A 204 10.86 -5.40 22.38
CA GLN A 204 10.39 -5.52 23.76
C GLN A 204 10.78 -4.28 24.59
N VAL A 205 12.03 -3.84 24.51
CA VAL A 205 12.51 -2.63 25.20
C VAL A 205 11.74 -1.40 24.73
N GLY A 206 11.53 -1.24 23.43
CA GLY A 206 10.74 -0.13 22.89
C GLY A 206 9.31 -0.09 23.42
N SER A 207 8.68 -1.26 23.59
CA SER A 207 7.34 -1.38 24.16
C SER A 207 7.31 -1.01 25.65
N VAL A 208 8.30 -1.48 26.42
CA VAL A 208 8.45 -1.14 27.85
C VAL A 208 8.64 0.37 28.01
N LEU A 209 9.55 0.98 27.26
CA LEU A 209 9.79 2.43 27.31
C LEU A 209 8.51 3.22 27.03
N LYS A 210 7.76 2.88 25.96
CA LYS A 210 6.47 3.52 25.66
C LYS A 210 5.48 3.43 26.82
N SER A 211 5.41 2.28 27.50
CA SER A 211 4.51 2.09 28.65
C SER A 211 4.91 2.95 29.85
N THR A 212 6.21 3.06 30.15
CA THR A 212 6.75 3.86 31.26
C THR A 212 6.54 5.35 31.04
N TYR A 213 6.73 5.85 29.81
CA TYR A 213 6.46 7.26 29.50
C TYR A 213 4.98 7.61 29.56
N LYS A 214 4.07 6.68 29.23
CA LYS A 214 2.62 6.89 29.37
C LYS A 214 2.12 6.87 30.81
N THR A 215 2.89 6.34 31.77
CA THR A 215 2.51 6.32 33.19
C THR A 215 2.99 7.54 33.97
N GLN A 216 3.85 8.38 33.39
CA GLN A 216 4.42 9.58 34.03
C GLN A 216 3.73 10.89 33.61
N ASN A 217 2.79 10.85 32.66
CA ASN A 217 1.93 11.96 32.23
C ASN A 217 0.46 11.58 32.43
#